data_AF-M1ECT5-F1
#
_entry.id   AF-M1ECT5-F1
#
_cell.length_a   1.000
_cell.length_b   1.000
_cell.length_c   1.000
_cell.angle_alpha   90.00
_cell.angle_beta   90.00
_cell.angle_gamma   90.00
#
_symmetry.space_group_name_H-M   'P 1'
#
loop_
_entity.id
_entity.type
_entity.pdbx_description
1 polymer ?
#
loop_
_entity_poly.entity_id
_entity_poly.type
_entity_poly.pdbx_seq_one_letter_code
_entity_poly.pdbx_strand_id
1 'polypeptide(L)'
;DKKLAVLCYRCLSLLYLRMFKLKKDHAMKYSRSLMEYFKQNASKVAQIPSPWVGNGKNTPSPVSLNNVSPINAMGSCNNGPVTIPQRIHHMAASHVNITSNVLRGYEHWDMADKLTRENKEFFGDLDTLMGPLTQHSSMTNLVRYVRQGLCWLRIDAHL
;
A
#
# COMPACT_ATOMS: atom_id res chain seq x y z
N ASP A 1 -23.32 5.42 -22.12
CA ASP A 1 -22.77 5.22 -20.75
C ASP A 1 -21.53 4.34 -20.66
N LYS A 2 -21.56 3.06 -21.07
CA LYS A 2 -20.42 2.14 -20.93
C LYS A 2 -19.11 2.64 -21.57
N LYS A 3 -19.17 3.21 -22.78
CA LYS A 3 -18.01 3.80 -23.47
C LYS A 3 -17.37 4.95 -22.67
N LEU A 4 -18.18 5.83 -22.09
CA LEU A 4 -17.69 6.90 -21.22
C LEU A 4 -17.02 6.33 -19.97
N ALA A 5 -17.63 5.31 -19.35
CA ALA A 5 -17.05 4.63 -18.20
C ALA A 5 -15.67 4.03 -18.50
N VAL A 6 -15.46 3.43 -19.67
CA VAL A 6 -14.13 2.96 -20.11
C VAL A 6 -13.12 4.11 -20.11
N LEU A 7 -13.43 5.25 -20.74
CA LEU A 7 -12.53 6.40 -20.79
C LEU A 7 -12.19 6.91 -19.38
N CYS A 8 -13.18 6.98 -18.49
CA CYS A 8 -12.97 7.34 -17.08
C CYS A 8 -12.06 6.35 -16.36
N TYR A 9 -12.27 5.03 -16.53
CA TYR A 9 -11.44 4.01 -15.90
C TYR A 9 -10.00 4.01 -16.44
N ARG A 10 -9.78 4.28 -17.73
CA ARG A 10 -8.44 4.50 -18.28
C ARG A 10 -7.73 5.69 -17.64
N CYS A 11 -8.44 6.81 -17.45
CA CYS A 11 -7.94 7.97 -16.72
C CYS A 11 -7.56 7.61 -15.28
N LEU A 12 -8.49 7.01 -14.53
CA LEU A 12 -8.28 6.64 -13.13
C LEU A 12 -7.07 5.71 -12.98
N SER A 13 -7.00 4.67 -13.80
CA SER A 13 -5.90 3.70 -13.76
C SER A 13 -4.54 4.38 -13.91
N LEU A 14 -4.35 5.16 -14.98
CA LEU A 14 -3.07 5.80 -15.25
C LEU A 14 -2.74 6.89 -14.22
N LEU A 15 -3.73 7.63 -13.72
CA LEU A 15 -3.53 8.62 -12.66
C LEU A 15 -3.04 7.96 -11.37
N TYR A 16 -3.66 6.87 -10.93
CA TYR A 16 -3.23 6.13 -9.75
C TYR A 16 -1.81 5.59 -9.89
N LEU A 17 -1.47 5.01 -11.05
CA LEU A 17 -0.11 4.54 -11.32
C LEU A 17 0.91 5.69 -11.34
N ARG A 18 0.54 6.90 -11.79
CA ARG A 18 1.42 8.08 -11.70
C ARG A 18 1.54 8.62 -10.28
N MET A 19 0.47 8.64 -9.49
CA MET A 19 0.53 9.00 -8.08
C MET A 19 1.48 8.08 -7.30
N PHE A 20 1.46 6.77 -7.58
CA PHE A 20 2.44 5.84 -7.03
C PHE A 20 3.86 6.19 -7.47
N LYS A 21 4.11 6.35 -8.79
CA LYS A 21 5.44 6.64 -9.32
C LYS A 21 6.06 7.90 -8.70
N LEU A 22 5.27 8.96 -8.49
CA LEU A 22 5.72 10.19 -7.84
C LEU A 22 6.16 10.00 -6.38
N LYS A 23 5.60 9.02 -5.67
CA LYS A 23 5.87 8.77 -4.24
C LYS A 23 6.60 7.45 -3.98
N LYS A 24 7.05 6.74 -5.02
CA LYS A 24 7.66 5.40 -4.93
C LYS A 24 8.86 5.38 -3.99
N ASP A 25 9.74 6.38 -4.08
CA ASP A 25 10.94 6.42 -3.24
C ASP A 25 10.61 6.59 -1.75
N HIS A 26 9.57 7.38 -1.43
CA HIS A 26 9.06 7.50 -0.07
C HIS A 26 8.46 6.18 0.43
N ALA A 27 7.65 5.51 -0.40
CA ALA A 27 7.14 4.18 -0.08
C ALA A 27 8.28 3.18 0.21
N MET A 28 9.34 3.16 -0.60
CA MET A 28 10.48 2.28 -0.39
C MET A 28 11.23 2.59 0.92
N LYS A 29 11.39 3.88 1.27
CA LYS A 29 11.97 4.29 2.56
C LYS A 29 11.11 3.83 3.74
N TYR A 30 9.80 4.08 3.68
CA TYR A 30 8.87 3.62 4.72
C TYR A 30 8.88 2.11 4.86
N SER A 31 8.83 1.37 3.76
CA SER A 31 8.90 -0.10 3.75
C SER A 31 10.13 -0.63 4.50
N ARG A 32 11.33 -0.12 4.17
CA ARG A 32 12.58 -0.54 4.83
C ARG A 32 12.56 -0.24 6.32
N SER A 33 12.21 0.99 6.72
CA SER A 33 12.19 1.38 8.12
C SER A 33 11.13 0.65 8.95
N LEU A 34 9.95 0.39 8.37
CA LEU A 34 8.91 -0.40 9.01
C LEU A 34 9.37 -1.84 9.21
N MET A 35 9.94 -2.46 8.17
CA MET A 35 10.44 -3.83 8.25
C MET A 35 11.53 -3.97 9.33
N GLU A 36 12.47 -3.02 9.39
CA GLU A 36 13.50 -3.00 10.42
C GLU A 36 12.90 -2.83 11.84
N TYR A 37 11.95 -1.91 12.01
CA TYR A 37 11.28 -1.71 13.29
C TYR A 37 10.56 -2.96 13.77
N PHE A 38 9.78 -3.62 12.90
CA PHE A 38 9.04 -4.83 13.29
C PHE A 38 9.98 -6.01 13.55
N LYS A 39 11.09 -6.13 12.80
CA LYS A 39 12.12 -7.14 13.06
C LYS A 39 12.79 -6.95 14.42
N GLN A 40 13.16 -5.72 14.77
CA GLN A 40 13.78 -5.40 16.06
C GLN A 40 12.82 -5.60 17.25
N ASN A 41 11.53 -5.28 17.09
CA ASN A 41 10.55 -5.48 18.17
C ASN A 41 10.11 -6.95 18.30
N ALA A 42 10.02 -7.70 17.20
CA ALA A 42 9.75 -9.14 17.25
C ALA A 42 10.88 -9.91 17.95
N SER A 43 12.14 -9.51 17.73
CA SER A 43 13.31 -10.14 18.37
C SER A 43 13.45 -9.79 19.85
N LYS A 44 12.98 -8.62 20.30
CA LYS A 44 12.89 -8.27 21.73
C LYS A 44 11.87 -9.12 22.50
N VAL A 45 10.83 -9.62 21.84
CA VAL A 45 9.84 -10.53 22.43
C VAL A 45 10.39 -11.98 22.53
N ALA A 46 11.32 -12.36 21.66
CA ALA A 46 11.92 -13.70 21.64
C ALA A 46 13.15 -13.88 22.57
N GLN A 47 13.70 -12.80 23.12
CA GLN A 47 14.87 -12.80 24.01
C GLN A 47 14.46 -12.77 25.49
N ILE A 48 13.55 -13.64 25.91
CA ILE A 48 13.50 -14.04 27.33
C ILE A 48 14.45 -15.23 27.45
N PRO A 49 15.62 -15.11 28.11
CA PRO A 49 16.40 -16.28 28.47
C PRO A 49 15.54 -17.12 29.41
N SER A 50 15.13 -18.31 28.98
CA SER A 50 14.47 -19.27 29.85
C SER A 50 15.43 -19.57 31.02
N PRO A 51 15.07 -19.29 32.29
CA PRO A 51 15.92 -19.62 33.42
C PRO A 51 15.70 -21.10 33.78
N TRP A 52 16.23 -22.02 32.97
CA TRP A 52 16.26 -23.44 33.31
C TRP A 52 17.64 -24.01 33.00
N VAL A 53 18.59 -23.69 33.88
CA VAL A 53 19.87 -24.40 34.00
C VAL A 53 19.93 -25.00 35.41
N GLY A 54 20.13 -26.33 35.48
CA GLY A 54 20.99 -26.95 36.48
C GLY A 54 20.41 -27.25 37.88
N ASN A 55 19.99 -28.51 38.05
CA ASN A 55 20.36 -29.43 39.14
C ASN A 55 20.93 -28.84 40.47
N GLY A 56 20.29 -29.10 41.61
CA GLY A 56 20.91 -28.95 42.94
C GLY A 56 19.90 -28.76 44.10
N LYS A 57 20.01 -29.56 45.15
CA LYS A 57 18.98 -29.89 46.15
C LYS A 57 19.39 -29.43 47.56
N ASN A 58 19.28 -28.16 47.99
CA ASN A 58 19.60 -27.79 49.40
C ASN A 58 19.04 -26.39 49.86
N THR A 59 17.91 -26.36 50.60
CA THR A 59 17.58 -25.59 51.87
C THR A 59 17.92 -24.07 52.11
N PRO A 60 17.31 -23.36 53.12
CA PRO A 60 16.67 -22.03 52.92
C PRO A 60 17.23 -20.77 53.67
N SER A 61 16.76 -19.57 53.24
CA SER A 61 16.51 -18.28 53.98
C SER A 61 17.69 -17.33 54.35
N PRO A 62 17.50 -16.04 54.80
CA PRO A 62 16.56 -14.93 54.43
C PRO A 62 17.16 -13.46 54.40
N VAL A 63 16.31 -12.43 54.13
CA VAL A 63 16.37 -10.93 54.38
C VAL A 63 17.45 -10.02 53.73
N SER A 64 17.12 -9.10 52.80
CA SER A 64 16.63 -7.68 52.91
C SER A 64 17.73 -6.59 52.94
N LEU A 65 17.75 -5.66 51.95
CA LEU A 65 17.79 -4.19 52.16
C LEU A 65 17.73 -3.39 50.83
N ASN A 66 17.07 -2.24 50.90
CA ASN A 66 16.79 -1.22 49.88
C ASN A 66 17.97 -0.78 48.99
N ASN A 67 17.69 -0.52 47.71
CA ASN A 67 18.21 0.67 47.04
C ASN A 67 17.18 1.24 46.04
N VAL A 68 17.15 2.57 45.95
CA VAL A 68 16.06 3.40 45.41
C VAL A 68 16.34 3.81 43.95
N SER A 69 15.34 3.57 43.07
CA SER A 69 15.01 4.26 41.79
C SER A 69 15.81 3.96 40.50
N PRO A 70 15.29 4.31 39.30
CA PRO A 70 13.98 3.94 38.75
C PRO A 70 14.13 3.49 37.28
N ILE A 71 13.66 2.30 36.89
CA ILE A 71 13.27 2.03 35.50
C ILE A 71 12.32 0.85 35.58
N ASN A 72 11.13 1.03 35.02
CA ASN A 72 10.09 0.02 34.92
C ASN A 72 10.64 -1.29 34.36
N ALA A 73 11.04 -2.20 35.25
CA ALA A 73 11.17 -3.62 34.99
C ALA A 73 9.75 -4.21 34.99
N MET A 74 8.90 -3.72 34.08
CA MET A 74 7.66 -4.40 33.75
C MET A 74 8.02 -5.48 32.72
N GLY A 75 8.57 -6.58 33.22
CA GLY A 75 8.53 -7.84 32.52
C GLY A 75 7.07 -8.23 32.39
N SER A 76 6.44 -7.81 31.28
CA SER A 76 5.10 -8.24 30.94
C SER A 76 5.20 -9.14 29.72
N CYS A 77 4.81 -10.39 29.92
CA CYS A 77 4.25 -11.22 28.86
C CYS A 77 3.02 -10.49 28.29
N ASN A 78 3.26 -9.56 27.37
CA ASN A 78 2.20 -8.74 26.80
C ASN A 78 1.41 -9.57 25.77
N ASN A 79 0.42 -10.30 26.27
CA ASN A 79 -0.84 -10.52 25.55
C ASN A 79 -1.73 -9.26 25.59
N GLY A 80 -1.18 -8.12 26.06
CA GLY A 80 -1.81 -6.81 26.02
C GLY A 80 -1.68 -6.11 24.66
N PRO A 81 -2.45 -5.04 24.43
CA PRO A 81 -2.48 -4.33 23.15
C PRO A 81 -1.08 -3.85 22.73
N VAL A 82 -0.70 -4.14 21.48
CA VAL A 82 0.58 -3.71 20.90
C VAL A 82 0.61 -2.18 20.83
N THR A 83 1.48 -1.55 21.61
CA THR A 83 1.64 -0.10 21.61
C THR A 83 2.61 0.30 20.50
N ILE A 84 2.11 0.98 19.47
CA ILE A 84 2.90 1.41 18.30
C ILE A 84 3.23 2.90 18.45
N PRO A 85 4.50 3.32 18.36
CA PRO A 85 4.88 4.73 18.36
C PRO A 85 4.19 5.49 17.23
N GLN A 86 3.76 6.72 17.50
CA GLN A 86 3.03 7.54 16.52
C GLN A 86 3.77 7.67 15.19
N ARG A 87 5.10 7.83 15.19
CA ARG A 87 5.90 7.87 13.95
C ARG A 87 5.73 6.62 13.09
N ILE A 88 5.77 5.43 13.70
CA ILE A 88 5.62 4.14 13.01
C ILE A 88 4.21 4.00 12.44
N HIS A 89 3.19 4.38 13.20
CA HIS A 89 1.80 4.40 12.74
C HIS A 89 1.63 5.30 11.49
N HIS A 90 2.13 6.54 11.53
CA HIS A 90 2.06 7.45 10.39
C HIS A 90 2.81 6.93 9.16
N MET A 91 3.97 6.31 9.35
CA MET A 91 4.74 5.68 8.26
C MET A 91 3.98 4.51 7.65
N ALA A 92 3.38 3.65 8.48
CA ALA A 92 2.56 2.53 8.01
C ALA A 92 1.35 3.01 7.22
N ALA A 93 0.58 3.97 7.76
CA ALA A 93 -0.57 4.56 7.08
C ALA A 93 -0.16 5.21 5.74
N SER A 94 0.93 5.97 5.73
CA SER A 94 1.46 6.61 4.52
C SER A 94 1.94 5.59 3.48
N HIS A 95 2.63 4.53 3.93
CA HIS A 95 3.08 3.44 3.07
C HIS A 95 1.89 2.77 2.39
N VAL A 96 0.88 2.34 3.17
CA VAL A 96 -0.35 1.72 2.66
C VAL A 96 -1.08 2.64 1.69
N ASN A 97 -1.22 3.93 2.02
CA ASN A 97 -1.87 4.89 1.12
C ASN A 97 -1.12 4.99 -0.23
N ILE A 98 0.21 5.10 -0.21
CA ILE A 98 1.01 5.21 -1.44
C ILE A 98 0.93 3.91 -2.26
N THR A 99 1.14 2.75 -1.63
CA THR A 99 1.18 1.46 -2.32
C THR A 99 -0.21 1.00 -2.81
N SER A 100 -1.29 1.38 -2.13
CA SER A 100 -2.66 1.05 -2.55
C SER A 100 -3.04 1.65 -3.91
N ASN A 101 -2.39 2.74 -4.32
CA ASN A 101 -2.59 3.31 -5.66
C ASN A 101 -2.21 2.31 -6.75
N VAL A 102 -1.24 1.41 -6.52
CA VAL A 102 -0.87 0.39 -7.50
C VAL A 102 -2.06 -0.53 -7.74
N LEU A 103 -2.64 -1.09 -6.67
CA LEU A 103 -3.79 -1.99 -6.76
C LEU A 103 -4.98 -1.33 -7.45
N ARG A 104 -5.37 -0.12 -7.01
CA ARG A 104 -6.45 0.65 -7.64
C ARG A 104 -6.19 0.93 -9.12
N GLY A 105 -4.93 1.22 -9.46
CA GLY A 105 -4.48 1.41 -10.82
C GLY A 105 -4.78 0.19 -11.71
N TYR A 106 -4.43 -1.01 -11.24
CA TYR A 106 -4.69 -2.25 -11.96
C TYR A 106 -6.18 -2.61 -12.01
N GLU A 107 -6.90 -2.52 -10.90
CA GLU A 107 -8.33 -2.85 -10.84
C GLU A 107 -9.17 -2.00 -11.82
N HIS A 108 -8.89 -0.69 -11.90
CA HIS A 108 -9.55 0.17 -12.88
C HIS A 108 -9.17 -0.16 -14.32
N TRP A 109 -7.93 -0.58 -14.57
CA TRP A 109 -7.52 -1.02 -15.90
C TRP A 109 -8.28 -2.26 -16.34
N ASP A 110 -8.41 -3.25 -15.45
CA ASP A 110 -9.11 -4.50 -15.73
C ASP A 110 -10.60 -4.26 -15.97
N MET A 111 -11.21 -3.34 -15.20
CA MET A 111 -12.59 -2.92 -15.41
C MET A 111 -12.78 -2.25 -16.78
N ALA A 112 -11.83 -1.38 -17.18
CA ALA A 112 -11.82 -0.78 -18.50
C ALA A 112 -11.67 -1.85 -19.60
N ASP A 113 -10.78 -2.84 -19.44
CA ASP A 113 -10.61 -3.94 -20.41
C ASP A 113 -11.90 -4.76 -20.55
N LYS A 114 -12.56 -5.08 -19.44
CA LYS A 114 -13.84 -5.80 -19.46
C LYS A 114 -14.88 -5.06 -20.30
N LEU A 115 -15.08 -3.77 -20.05
CA LEU A 115 -16.06 -2.95 -20.77
C LEU A 115 -15.62 -2.66 -22.23
N THR A 116 -14.32 -2.58 -22.49
CA THR A 116 -13.77 -2.43 -23.86
C THR A 116 -14.16 -3.63 -24.72
N ARG A 117 -14.11 -4.86 -24.18
CA ARG A 117 -14.53 -6.07 -24.89
C ARG A 117 -16.01 -6.09 -25.28
N GLU A 118 -16.86 -5.33 -24.59
CA GLU A 118 -18.28 -5.17 -24.94
C GLU A 118 -18.51 -4.06 -26.00
N ASN A 119 -17.50 -3.22 -26.27
CA ASN A 119 -17.60 -2.05 -27.15
C ASN A 119 -16.43 -2.02 -28.16
N LYS A 120 -16.06 -3.19 -28.71
CA LYS A 120 -14.80 -3.38 -29.46
C LYS A 120 -14.67 -2.51 -30.69
N GLU A 121 -15.76 -2.29 -31.44
CA GLU A 121 -15.71 -1.49 -32.67
C GLU A 121 -15.28 -0.05 -32.35
N PHE A 122 -16.00 0.61 -31.45
CA PHE A 122 -15.68 1.99 -31.03
C PHE A 122 -14.24 2.15 -30.54
N PHE A 123 -13.76 1.24 -29.68
CA PHE A 123 -12.40 1.34 -29.15
C PHE A 123 -11.34 0.86 -30.14
N GLY A 124 -11.67 -0.06 -31.06
CA GLY A 124 -10.80 -0.49 -32.14
C GLY A 124 -10.54 0.64 -33.14
N ASP A 125 -11.58 1.40 -33.49
CA ASP A 125 -11.45 2.59 -34.34
C ASP A 125 -10.63 3.68 -33.64
N LEU A 126 -10.87 3.87 -32.35
CA LEU A 126 -10.14 4.85 -31.55
C LEU A 126 -8.66 4.49 -31.41
N ASP A 127 -8.36 3.21 -31.18
CA ASP A 127 -6.99 2.67 -31.12
C ASP A 127 -6.29 2.77 -32.48
N THR A 128 -7.02 2.59 -33.58
CA THR A 128 -6.49 2.74 -34.95
C THR A 128 -6.09 4.19 -35.23
N LEU A 129 -6.89 5.15 -34.80
CA LEU A 129 -6.63 6.58 -35.04
C LEU A 129 -5.58 7.16 -34.08
N MET A 130 -5.66 6.85 -32.79
CA MET A 130 -4.86 7.49 -31.74
C MET A 130 -3.65 6.66 -31.30
N GLY A 131 -3.57 5.42 -31.76
CA GLY A 131 -2.71 4.39 -31.19
C GLY A 131 -3.33 3.76 -29.93
N PRO A 132 -3.10 2.46 -29.68
CA PRO A 132 -3.70 1.78 -28.54
C PRO A 132 -3.16 2.33 -27.22
N LEU A 133 -4.06 2.53 -26.26
CA LEU A 133 -3.67 2.96 -24.92
C LEU A 133 -3.20 1.76 -24.10
N THR A 134 -1.97 1.84 -23.57
CA THR A 134 -1.41 0.85 -22.63
C THR A 134 -1.26 1.41 -21.22
N GLN A 135 -1.08 0.56 -20.20
CA GLN A 135 -0.80 0.98 -18.81
C GLN A 135 0.48 1.82 -18.65
N HIS A 136 1.36 1.78 -19.65
CA HIS A 136 2.62 2.51 -19.65
C HIS A 136 2.56 3.85 -20.40
N SER A 137 1.42 4.14 -21.03
CA SER A 137 1.21 5.36 -21.81
C SER A 137 1.55 6.64 -21.03
N SER A 138 1.97 7.65 -21.77
CA SER A 138 2.18 8.99 -21.23
C SER A 138 0.83 9.65 -20.90
N MET A 139 0.85 10.63 -19.99
CA MET A 139 -0.36 11.41 -19.69
C MET A 139 -0.85 12.19 -20.91
N THR A 140 0.08 12.64 -21.77
CA THR A 140 -0.26 13.31 -23.03
C THR A 140 -1.02 12.38 -23.98
N ASN A 141 -0.59 11.12 -24.12
CA ASN A 141 -1.28 10.15 -24.96
C ASN A 141 -2.68 9.85 -24.40
N LEU A 142 -2.80 9.66 -23.08
CA LEU A 142 -4.09 9.49 -22.42
C LEU A 142 -5.04 10.66 -22.70
N VAL A 143 -4.57 11.90 -22.50
CA VAL A 143 -5.41 13.10 -22.71
C VAL A 143 -5.87 13.19 -24.16
N ARG A 144 -4.99 12.96 -25.14
CA ARG A 144 -5.38 12.98 -26.56
C ARG A 144 -6.40 11.89 -26.88
N TYR A 145 -6.13 10.65 -26.45
CA TYR A 145 -7.01 9.50 -26.64
C TYR A 145 -8.41 9.75 -26.07
N VAL A 146 -8.49 10.24 -24.82
CA VAL A 146 -9.77 10.51 -24.15
C VAL A 146 -10.50 11.69 -24.77
N ARG A 147 -9.80 12.77 -25.16
CA ARG A 147 -10.43 13.90 -25.86
C ARG A 147 -11.06 13.45 -27.19
N GLN A 148 -10.38 12.59 -27.94
CA GLN A 148 -10.90 12.05 -29.17
C GLN A 148 -12.13 11.16 -28.91
N GLY A 149 -12.05 10.24 -27.96
CA GLY A 149 -13.19 9.39 -27.58
C GLY A 149 -14.39 10.21 -27.10
N LEU A 150 -14.18 11.26 -26.31
CA LEU A 150 -15.24 12.17 -25.87
C LEU A 150 -15.86 12.97 -27.03
N CYS A 151 -15.05 13.36 -28.02
CA CYS A 151 -15.54 14.04 -29.22
C CYS A 151 -16.53 13.12 -29.98
N TRP A 152 -16.15 11.86 -30.20
CA TRP A 152 -17.03 10.89 -30.85
C TRP A 152 -18.29 10.61 -30.03
N LEU A 153 -18.18 10.44 -28.72
CA LEU A 153 -19.34 10.23 -27.85
C LEU A 153 -20.32 11.41 -27.86
N ARG A 154 -19.81 12.64 -27.99
CA ARG A 154 -20.64 13.83 -28.11
C ARG A 154 -21.44 13.81 -29.41
N ILE A 155 -20.78 13.51 -30.53
CA ILE A 155 -21.43 13.41 -31.84
C ILE A 155 -22.51 12.30 -31.83
N ASP A 156 -22.19 11.12 -31.31
CA ASP A 156 -23.13 9.99 -31.18
C ASP A 156 -24.38 10.34 -30.36
N ALA A 157 -24.22 11.23 -29.37
CA ALA A 157 -25.30 11.65 -28.47
C ALA A 157 -26.07 12.90 -28.97
N HIS A 158 -25.74 13.41 -30.17
CA HIS A 158 -26.28 14.67 -30.70
C HIS A 158 -26.12 15.88 -29.76
N LEU A 159 -25.02 15.91 -29.01
CA LEU A 159 -24.67 16.96 -28.03
C LEU A 159 -23.61 17.93 -28.55
#